data_AF-A0AAQ3NZ84-F1
#
_entry.id   AF-A0AAQ3NZ84-F1
#
_cell.length_a   1.000
_cell.length_b   1.000
_cell.length_c   1.000
_cell.angle_alpha   90.00
_cell.angle_beta   90.00
_cell.angle_gamma   90.00
#
_symmetry.space_group_name_H-M   'P 1'
#
loop_
_entity.id
_entity.type
_entity.pdbx_description
1 polymer ?
#
loop_
_entity_poly.entity_id
_entity_poly.type
_entity_poly.pdbx_seq_one_letter_code
_entity_poly.pdbx_strand_id
1 'polypeptide(L)'
;MAGSLQVSGSTRLHAKRVSSVTRAGFTVRAQHQQEQVSGDAHSSRRTVLSLVAAGLATGSFVQAVLADAKSIKVGPPPPPSDRFFLQALSPSEAAQRAKESAKEIVAVKSLIEKKAWPYVQNDLRLRAEYLRFDLNTVIAAKSKDEKKSLKELTGKLYENISNLDHAAKIKSSPEAEKYYAATISTLNDVLAKLG
;
A
#
# COMPACT_ATOMS: atom_id res chain seq x y z
N MET A 1 18.08 40.46 -60.90
CA MET A 1 17.80 39.01 -60.93
C MET A 1 17.32 38.62 -59.52
N ALA A 2 16.06 38.87 -59.16
CA ALA A 2 14.84 38.14 -59.51
C ALA A 2 14.91 36.65 -59.10
N GLY A 3 14.07 36.23 -58.14
CA GLY A 3 13.83 34.82 -57.83
C GLY A 3 13.37 34.48 -56.42
N SER A 4 12.23 35.02 -55.97
CA SER A 4 11.45 34.44 -54.86
C SER A 4 10.74 33.17 -55.33
N LEU A 5 10.66 32.12 -54.50
CA LEU A 5 9.64 31.08 -54.64
C LEU A 5 9.21 30.54 -53.27
N GLN A 6 7.96 30.82 -52.97
CA GLN A 6 7.16 30.39 -51.84
C GLN A 6 6.34 29.15 -52.27
N VAL A 7 6.30 28.08 -51.47
CA VAL A 7 5.24 27.03 -51.51
C VAL A 7 5.26 26.31 -50.15
N SER A 8 4.34 26.58 -49.22
CA SER A 8 2.96 26.09 -49.07
C SER A 8 2.83 24.57 -48.94
N GLY A 9 2.39 24.10 -47.77
CA GLY A 9 2.05 22.71 -47.49
C GLY A 9 1.47 22.50 -46.08
N SER A 10 0.15 22.37 -46.01
CA SER A 10 -0.71 22.34 -44.82
C SER A 10 -0.54 21.19 -43.82
N THR A 11 -0.82 21.54 -42.56
CA THR A 11 -1.66 20.87 -41.54
C THR A 11 -1.79 19.33 -41.59
N ARG A 12 -1.23 18.64 -40.59
CA ARG A 12 -1.76 17.34 -40.13
C ARG A 12 -1.96 17.31 -38.62
N LEU A 13 -3.23 17.11 -38.27
CA LEU A 13 -3.77 16.85 -36.94
C LEU A 13 -3.35 15.43 -36.48
N HIS A 14 -2.99 15.27 -35.21
CA HIS A 14 -3.14 13.98 -34.54
C HIS A 14 -3.71 14.18 -33.14
N ALA A 15 -5.00 13.86 -33.03
CA ALA A 15 -5.78 13.95 -31.81
C ALA A 15 -5.34 12.87 -30.81
N LYS A 16 -5.06 13.27 -29.57
CA LYS A 16 -4.96 12.35 -28.43
C LYS A 16 -6.38 11.87 -28.08
N ARG A 17 -6.67 10.59 -28.34
CA ARG A 17 -7.86 9.93 -27.78
C ARG A 17 -7.61 9.63 -26.31
N VAL A 18 -8.40 10.25 -25.44
CA VAL A 18 -8.52 9.90 -24.02
C VAL A 18 -9.69 8.92 -23.93
N SER A 19 -9.41 7.66 -23.58
CA SER A 19 -10.44 6.67 -23.28
C SER A 19 -10.75 6.72 -21.78
N SER A 20 -11.85 7.35 -21.40
CA SER A 20 -12.43 7.24 -20.06
C SER A 20 -13.20 5.92 -19.94
N VAL A 21 -12.72 5.02 -19.09
CA VAL A 21 -13.45 3.82 -18.72
C VAL A 21 -14.42 4.19 -17.59
N THR A 22 -15.69 4.38 -17.95
CA THR A 22 -16.79 4.40 -16.97
C THR A 22 -17.25 2.96 -16.72
N ARG A 23 -17.12 2.53 -15.46
CA ARG A 23 -17.57 1.22 -14.97
C ARG A 23 -19.10 1.14 -15.05
N ALA A 24 -19.60 0.42 -16.04
CA ALA A 24 -21.03 0.15 -16.20
C ALA A 24 -21.56 -0.66 -15.00
N GLY A 25 -22.67 -0.17 -14.42
CA GLY A 25 -23.38 -0.80 -13.31
C GLY A 25 -23.99 -2.14 -13.71
N PHE A 26 -23.84 -3.12 -12.83
CA PHE A 26 -24.48 -4.42 -12.92
C PHE A 26 -25.76 -4.39 -12.10
N THR A 27 -26.91 -4.38 -12.77
CA THR A 27 -28.24 -4.43 -12.14
C THR A 27 -28.79 -5.84 -12.32
N VAL A 28 -28.99 -6.59 -11.23
CA VAL A 28 -29.63 -7.92 -11.26
C VAL A 28 -31.12 -7.78 -10.97
N ARG A 29 -31.95 -8.04 -11.98
CA ARG A 29 -33.40 -8.18 -11.84
C ARG A 29 -33.73 -9.66 -11.73
N ALA A 30 -34.09 -10.13 -10.53
CA ALA A 30 -34.64 -11.47 -10.35
C ALA A 30 -36.12 -11.45 -10.77
N GLN A 31 -36.45 -12.13 -11.86
CA GLN A 31 -37.83 -12.54 -12.15
C GLN A 31 -37.98 -14.01 -11.77
N HIS A 32 -38.86 -14.23 -10.79
CA HIS A 32 -39.43 -15.50 -10.42
C HIS A 32 -40.47 -15.88 -11.47
N GLN A 33 -40.35 -17.06 -12.06
CA GLN A 33 -41.46 -17.70 -12.76
C GLN A 33 -41.47 -19.20 -12.45
N GLN A 34 -42.57 -19.64 -11.84
CA GLN A 34 -42.93 -21.03 -11.52
C GLN A 34 -43.55 -21.72 -12.74
N GLU A 35 -43.37 -23.05 -12.83
CA GLU A 35 -44.39 -24.14 -12.98
C GLU A 35 -43.74 -25.40 -13.58
N GLN A 36 -43.71 -26.54 -12.87
CA GLN A 36 -44.68 -27.68 -12.84
C GLN A 36 -44.81 -28.42 -14.18
N VAL A 37 -44.11 -29.56 -14.39
CA VAL A 37 -44.40 -30.99 -14.02
C VAL A 37 -45.17 -31.76 -15.12
N SER A 38 -44.52 -32.77 -15.74
CA SER A 38 -44.94 -34.20 -15.80
C SER A 38 -44.24 -35.02 -16.93
N GLY A 39 -43.75 -36.23 -16.56
CA GLY A 39 -43.47 -37.49 -17.33
C GLY A 39 -42.79 -37.44 -18.71
N ASP A 40 -41.81 -38.27 -19.10
CA ASP A 40 -41.23 -39.52 -18.58
C ASP A 40 -39.80 -39.71 -19.16
N ALA A 41 -39.03 -40.59 -18.50
CA ALA A 41 -37.87 -41.38 -18.99
C ALA A 41 -36.43 -40.77 -19.05
N HIS A 42 -35.61 -41.29 -18.11
CA HIS A 42 -34.21 -41.72 -18.24
C HIS A 42 -33.10 -40.70 -18.62
N SER A 43 -32.44 -40.13 -17.60
CA SER A 43 -31.01 -40.38 -17.31
C SER A 43 -30.52 -39.52 -16.12
N SER A 44 -29.92 -40.18 -15.14
CA SER A 44 -28.90 -39.69 -14.22
C SER A 44 -29.20 -38.52 -13.26
N ARG A 45 -29.36 -38.92 -11.99
CA ARG A 45 -28.81 -38.28 -10.77
C ARG A 45 -29.57 -37.14 -10.09
N ARG A 46 -30.88 -36.98 -10.30
CA ARG A 46 -31.72 -36.18 -9.40
C ARG A 46 -33.16 -36.69 -9.33
N THR A 47 -33.47 -37.41 -8.27
CA THR A 47 -34.79 -37.41 -7.62
C THR A 47 -34.69 -38.20 -6.32
N VAL A 48 -35.71 -38.03 -5.47
CA VAL A 48 -36.04 -38.78 -4.25
C VAL A 48 -35.28 -38.43 -2.96
N LEU A 49 -35.73 -37.33 -2.32
CA LEU A 49 -35.92 -37.21 -0.86
C LEU A 49 -36.83 -35.98 -0.64
N SER A 50 -38.11 -36.08 -0.99
CA SER A 50 -39.22 -36.48 -0.12
C SER A 50 -39.42 -35.53 1.08
N LEU A 51 -40.31 -34.57 0.82
CA LEU A 51 -41.09 -33.77 1.75
C LEU A 51 -41.74 -34.63 2.85
N VAL A 52 -41.48 -34.35 4.14
CA VAL A 52 -42.21 -34.93 5.28
C VAL A 52 -42.80 -33.81 6.15
N ALA A 53 -44.02 -34.09 6.58
CA ALA A 53 -45.09 -33.18 6.93
C ALA A 53 -45.04 -32.58 8.34
N ALA A 54 -45.85 -31.54 8.49
CA ALA A 54 -46.14 -30.77 9.70
C ALA A 54 -46.70 -31.61 10.87
N GLY A 55 -46.33 -31.22 12.10
CA GLY A 55 -47.00 -31.60 13.34
C GLY A 55 -47.35 -30.35 14.16
N LEU A 56 -48.64 -30.05 14.23
CA LEU A 56 -49.26 -29.07 15.13
C LEU A 56 -49.38 -29.66 16.54
N ALA A 57 -48.88 -28.95 17.56
CA ALA A 57 -49.34 -29.12 18.93
C ALA A 57 -49.59 -27.74 19.54
N THR A 58 -50.86 -27.35 19.53
CA THR A 58 -51.42 -26.22 20.26
C THR A 58 -51.35 -26.48 21.77
N GLY A 59 -50.66 -25.61 22.50
CA GLY A 59 -50.65 -25.55 23.96
C GLY A 59 -50.16 -24.19 24.43
N SER A 60 -51.10 -23.25 24.61
CA SER A 60 -50.84 -21.92 25.15
C SER A 60 -50.74 -22.00 26.67
N PHE A 61 -49.55 -21.79 27.25
CA PHE A 61 -49.38 -21.06 28.52
C PHE A 61 -48.02 -20.35 28.51
N VAL A 62 -48.10 -19.09 28.95
CA VAL A 62 -47.11 -18.03 28.98
C VAL A 62 -45.82 -18.44 29.69
N GLN A 63 -44.66 -18.18 29.09
CA GLN A 63 -43.56 -17.63 29.87
C GLN A 63 -42.63 -16.73 29.05
N ALA A 64 -42.99 -15.44 29.04
CA ALA A 64 -42.03 -14.37 28.96
C ALA A 64 -41.11 -14.46 30.19
N VAL A 65 -40.13 -15.36 30.19
CA VAL A 65 -38.98 -15.19 31.06
C VAL A 65 -38.15 -14.10 30.40
N LEU A 66 -38.36 -12.91 30.95
CA LEU A 66 -37.49 -11.74 30.92
C LEU A 66 -36.05 -12.19 31.21
N ALA A 67 -35.39 -12.78 30.22
CA ALA A 67 -33.96 -12.98 30.24
C ALA A 67 -33.38 -11.57 30.17
N ASP A 68 -32.92 -11.08 31.32
CA ASP A 68 -32.02 -9.94 31.44
C ASP A 68 -30.97 -10.07 30.32
N ALA A 69 -31.13 -9.24 29.29
CA ALA A 69 -30.20 -9.20 28.17
C ALA A 69 -28.91 -8.61 28.73
N LYS A 70 -28.12 -9.48 29.35
CA LYS A 70 -26.80 -9.14 29.86
C LYS A 70 -26.00 -8.78 28.63
N SER A 71 -25.90 -7.48 28.39
CA SER A 71 -25.11 -6.89 27.33
C SER A 71 -23.76 -7.61 27.35
N ILE A 72 -23.53 -8.46 26.36
CA ILE A 72 -22.20 -9.01 26.18
C ILE A 72 -21.38 -7.76 25.94
N LYS A 73 -20.47 -7.47 26.87
CA LYS A 73 -19.41 -6.51 26.68
C LYS A 73 -18.56 -7.08 25.56
N VAL A 74 -19.04 -6.93 24.32
CA VAL A 74 -18.26 -7.15 23.13
C VAL A 74 -17.10 -6.20 23.36
N GLY A 75 -15.95 -6.76 23.72
CA GLY A 75 -14.74 -5.97 23.92
C GLY A 75 -14.52 -5.14 22.66
N PRO A 76 -13.77 -4.02 22.76
CA PRO A 76 -13.31 -3.33 21.58
C PRO A 76 -12.81 -4.35 20.55
N PRO A 77 -13.15 -4.22 19.26
CA PRO A 77 -12.71 -5.16 18.24
C PRO A 77 -11.20 -5.39 18.38
N PRO A 78 -10.71 -6.63 18.19
CA PRO A 78 -9.29 -6.90 18.29
C PRO A 78 -8.53 -5.90 17.42
N PRO A 79 -7.42 -5.32 17.93
CA PRO A 79 -6.58 -4.44 17.14
C PRO A 79 -6.24 -5.12 15.80
N PRO A 80 -6.10 -4.38 14.71
CA PRO A 80 -5.77 -4.96 13.41
C PRO A 80 -4.55 -5.88 13.56
N SER A 81 -4.81 -7.19 13.42
CA SER A 81 -3.81 -8.24 13.49
C SER A 81 -2.80 -8.09 12.34
N ASP A 82 -1.54 -8.41 12.62
CA ASP A 82 -0.27 -8.28 11.87
C ASP A 82 -0.27 -8.68 10.39
N ARG A 83 -1.18 -8.16 9.56
CA ARG A 83 -1.13 -8.37 8.10
C ARG A 83 -0.01 -7.57 7.44
N PHE A 84 0.49 -6.54 8.13
CA PHE A 84 1.66 -5.78 7.72
C PHE A 84 2.66 -5.77 8.87
N PHE A 85 3.89 -6.22 8.60
CA PHE A 85 5.02 -6.12 9.54
C PHE A 85 5.37 -4.64 9.87
N LEU A 86 4.89 -3.70 9.05
CA LEU A 86 5.00 -2.27 9.20
C LEU A 86 3.62 -1.65 9.42
N GLN A 87 3.32 -1.24 10.65
CA GLN A 87 2.10 -0.50 10.97
C GLN A 87 2.35 1.00 10.93
N ALA A 88 1.38 1.77 10.46
CA ALA A 88 1.40 3.22 10.58
C ALA A 88 1.27 3.58 12.06
N LEU A 89 2.39 4.02 12.66
CA LEU A 89 2.40 4.51 14.03
C LEU A 89 2.04 6.00 14.07
N SER A 90 1.91 6.55 15.28
CA SER A 90 1.77 8.00 15.42
C SER A 90 2.96 8.71 14.75
N PRO A 91 2.78 9.93 14.21
CA PRO A 91 3.87 10.66 13.55
C PRO A 91 5.09 10.87 14.46
N SER A 92 4.88 10.95 15.78
CA SER A 92 5.95 11.06 16.78
C SER A 92 6.76 9.78 16.90
N GLU A 93 6.08 8.63 17.00
CA GLU A 93 6.74 7.32 17.04
C GLU A 93 7.43 6.96 15.71
N ALA A 94 6.81 7.30 14.58
CA ALA A 94 7.43 7.15 13.26
C ALA A 94 8.72 7.98 13.15
N ALA A 95 8.75 9.18 13.73
CA ALA A 95 9.98 9.98 13.81
C ALA A 95 11.07 9.33 14.68
N GLN A 96 10.69 8.62 15.76
CA GLN A 96 11.66 7.87 16.58
C GLN A 96 12.21 6.65 15.84
N ARG A 97 11.36 5.89 15.16
CA ARG A 97 11.82 4.76 14.33
C ARG A 97 12.68 5.21 13.14
N ALA A 98 12.37 6.37 12.56
CA ALA A 98 13.21 6.99 11.53
C ALA A 98 14.60 7.35 12.08
N LYS A 99 14.71 7.83 13.32
CA LYS A 99 16.01 8.07 14.00
C LYS A 99 16.78 6.77 14.24
N GLU A 100 16.09 5.69 14.57
CA GLU A 100 16.72 4.37 14.72
C GLU A 100 17.25 3.86 13.38
N SER A 101 16.42 3.88 12.34
CA SER A 101 16.83 3.56 10.96
C SER A 101 17.99 4.43 10.48
N ALA A 102 18.05 5.70 10.90
CA ALA A 102 19.14 6.61 10.58
C ALA A 102 20.47 6.22 11.25
N LYS A 103 20.47 5.88 12.54
CA LYS A 103 21.67 5.36 13.25
C LYS A 103 22.21 4.12 12.57
N GLU A 104 21.28 3.34 12.08
CA GLU A 104 21.51 2.06 11.46
C GLU A 104 22.09 2.23 10.03
N ILE A 105 21.67 3.25 9.27
CA ILE A 105 22.34 3.64 8.02
C ILE A 105 23.78 4.14 8.29
N VAL A 106 24.04 4.81 9.42
CA VAL A 106 25.40 5.22 9.82
C VAL A 106 26.29 4.01 10.11
N ALA A 107 25.75 2.93 10.68
CA ALA A 107 26.49 1.71 10.97
C ALA A 107 27.00 0.98 9.71
N VAL A 108 26.37 1.22 8.54
CA VAL A 108 26.77 0.65 7.24
C VAL A 108 28.21 1.02 6.85
N LYS A 109 28.76 2.12 7.38
CA LYS A 109 30.17 2.47 7.16
C LYS A 109 31.13 1.33 7.48
N SER A 110 30.89 0.62 8.59
CA SER A 110 31.72 -0.52 9.00
C SER A 110 31.66 -1.68 8.01
N LEU A 111 30.54 -1.85 7.30
CA LEU A 111 30.36 -2.87 6.27
C LEU A 111 31.05 -2.47 4.96
N ILE A 112 31.06 -1.16 4.63
CA ILE A 112 31.78 -0.60 3.48
C ILE A 112 33.30 -0.79 3.65
N GLU A 113 33.83 -0.49 4.85
CA GLU A 113 35.26 -0.68 5.18
C GLU A 113 35.68 -2.15 5.07
N LYS A 114 34.82 -3.07 5.54
CA LYS A 114 35.02 -4.52 5.41
C LYS A 114 34.78 -5.06 4.00
N LYS A 115 34.38 -4.21 3.04
CA LYS A 115 34.01 -4.60 1.66
C LYS A 115 32.93 -5.69 1.63
N ALA A 116 32.04 -5.69 2.61
CA ALA A 116 30.96 -6.65 2.80
C ALA A 116 29.74 -6.27 1.95
N TRP A 117 29.94 -6.11 0.64
CA TRP A 117 28.96 -5.52 -0.30
C TRP A 117 27.55 -6.13 -0.27
N PRO A 118 27.36 -7.46 -0.12
CA PRO A 118 26.02 -8.04 -0.01
C PRO A 118 25.29 -7.58 1.25
N TYR A 119 26.01 -7.45 2.37
CA TYR A 119 25.46 -6.98 3.64
C TYR A 119 25.16 -5.47 3.59
N VAL A 120 26.06 -4.68 2.99
CA VAL A 120 25.81 -3.24 2.73
C VAL A 120 24.49 -3.05 2.00
N GLN A 121 24.28 -3.79 0.91
CA GLN A 121 23.07 -3.68 0.11
C GLN A 121 21.83 -4.15 0.86
N ASN A 122 21.91 -5.28 1.57
CA ASN A 122 20.76 -5.82 2.30
C ASN A 122 20.31 -4.88 3.43
N ASP A 123 21.26 -4.45 4.27
CA ASP A 123 20.95 -3.54 5.38
C ASP A 123 20.46 -2.20 4.87
N LEU A 124 21.10 -1.64 3.84
CA LEU A 124 20.71 -0.37 3.28
C LEU A 124 19.30 -0.42 2.68
N ARG A 125 18.98 -1.45 1.87
CA ARG A 125 17.66 -1.58 1.25
C ARG A 125 16.57 -1.80 2.31
N LEU A 126 16.82 -2.68 3.28
CA LEU A 126 15.91 -2.92 4.39
C LEU A 126 15.62 -1.61 5.14
N ARG A 127 16.67 -0.94 5.62
CA ARG A 127 16.55 0.29 6.43
C ARG A 127 15.97 1.47 5.64
N ALA A 128 16.30 1.58 4.36
CA ALA A 128 15.73 2.59 3.47
C ALA A 128 14.22 2.39 3.27
N GLU A 129 13.73 1.16 3.19
CA GLU A 129 12.29 0.87 3.08
C GLU A 129 11.53 1.26 4.35
N TYR A 130 12.06 0.90 5.53
CA TYR A 130 11.52 1.33 6.83
C TYR A 130 11.49 2.86 6.94
N LEU A 131 12.63 3.51 6.64
CA LEU A 131 12.74 4.96 6.66
C LEU A 131 11.75 5.62 5.70
N ARG A 132 11.46 5.01 4.54
CA ARG A 132 10.55 5.57 3.54
C ARG A 132 9.12 5.53 4.01
N PHE A 133 8.73 4.44 4.63
CA PHE A 133 7.41 4.30 5.23
C PHE A 133 7.20 5.31 6.36
N ASP A 134 8.16 5.43 7.28
CA ASP A 134 8.08 6.35 8.41
C ASP A 134 8.12 7.81 7.95
N LEU A 135 9.05 8.19 7.05
CA LEU A 135 9.12 9.56 6.53
C LEU A 135 7.84 9.96 5.80
N ASN A 136 7.24 9.08 4.99
CA ASN A 136 5.96 9.38 4.35
C ASN A 136 4.85 9.66 5.36
N THR A 137 4.83 8.94 6.48
CA THR A 137 3.86 9.14 7.57
C THR A 137 4.09 10.49 8.25
N VAL A 138 5.34 10.85 8.55
CA VAL A 138 5.65 12.14 9.17
C VAL A 138 5.36 13.31 8.21
N ILE A 139 5.73 13.17 6.93
CA ILE A 139 5.44 14.16 5.88
C ILE A 139 3.93 14.38 5.73
N ALA A 140 3.12 13.33 5.91
CA ALA A 140 1.67 13.45 5.85
C ALA A 140 1.08 14.26 7.02
N ALA A 141 1.72 14.20 8.20
CA ALA A 141 1.28 14.89 9.41
C ALA A 141 1.78 16.34 9.53
N LYS A 142 2.83 16.73 8.79
CA LYS A 142 3.40 18.09 8.80
C LYS A 142 2.53 19.09 8.02
N SER A 143 2.74 20.38 8.29
CA SER A 143 2.04 21.49 7.64
C SER A 143 2.36 21.57 6.13
N LYS A 144 1.50 22.22 5.33
CA LYS A 144 1.62 22.26 3.85
C LYS A 144 2.96 22.82 3.36
N ASP A 145 3.49 23.84 4.04
CA ASP A 145 4.73 24.51 3.64
C ASP A 145 5.96 23.65 3.95
N GLU A 146 6.01 23.06 5.15
CA GLU A 146 7.08 22.14 5.55
C GLU A 146 7.06 20.86 4.71
N LYS A 147 5.87 20.36 4.38
CA LYS A 147 5.67 19.14 3.59
C LYS A 147 6.39 19.19 2.25
N LYS A 148 6.42 20.34 1.57
CA LYS A 148 7.12 20.50 0.29
C LYS A 148 8.63 20.36 0.48
N SER A 149 9.20 21.10 1.43
CA SER A 149 10.64 21.06 1.73
C SER A 149 11.10 19.67 2.20
N LEU A 150 10.32 19.01 3.06
CA LEU A 150 10.65 17.70 3.63
C LEU A 150 10.56 16.61 2.56
N LYS A 151 9.60 16.71 1.64
CA LYS A 151 9.50 15.81 0.48
C LYS A 151 10.69 15.95 -0.47
N GLU A 152 11.17 17.17 -0.70
CA GLU A 152 12.34 17.43 -1.54
C GLU A 152 13.63 16.87 -0.91
N LEU A 153 13.86 17.15 0.38
CA LEU A 153 14.99 16.59 1.14
C LEU A 153 14.94 15.06 1.17
N THR A 154 13.75 14.49 1.39
CA THR A 154 13.53 13.03 1.38
C THR A 154 13.81 12.44 -0.01
N GLY A 155 13.43 13.12 -1.08
CA GLY A 155 13.75 12.72 -2.45
C GLY A 155 15.26 12.65 -2.68
N LYS A 156 15.98 13.71 -2.29
CA LYS A 156 17.44 13.79 -2.39
C LYS A 156 18.15 12.74 -1.54
N LEU A 157 17.63 12.44 -0.35
CA LEU A 157 18.13 11.37 0.51
C LEU A 157 18.04 10.01 -0.20
N TYR A 158 16.89 9.68 -0.80
CA TYR A 158 16.73 8.40 -1.52
C TYR A 158 17.55 8.33 -2.79
N GLU A 159 17.76 9.45 -3.48
CA GLU A 159 18.69 9.51 -4.61
C GLU A 159 20.12 9.18 -4.18
N ASN A 160 20.59 9.78 -3.08
CA ASN A 160 21.91 9.47 -2.51
C ASN A 160 22.03 8.00 -2.06
N ILE A 161 21.01 7.47 -1.38
CA ILE A 161 20.95 6.05 -0.98
C ILE A 161 20.98 5.13 -2.20
N SER A 162 20.25 5.47 -3.27
CA SER A 162 20.23 4.70 -4.51
C SER A 162 21.61 4.73 -5.19
N ASN A 163 22.31 5.86 -5.17
CA ASN A 163 23.67 5.96 -5.70
C ASN A 163 24.68 5.18 -4.84
N LEU A 164 24.49 5.16 -3.51
CA LEU A 164 25.27 4.32 -2.59
C LEU A 164 25.05 2.84 -2.85
N ASP A 165 23.81 2.42 -3.05
CA ASP A 165 23.45 1.05 -3.42
C ASP A 165 24.08 0.64 -4.76
N HIS A 166 24.07 1.56 -5.74
CA HIS A 166 24.74 1.35 -7.01
C HIS A 166 26.26 1.19 -6.83
N ALA A 167 26.90 2.06 -6.06
CA ALA A 167 28.32 1.96 -5.73
C ALA A 167 28.65 0.62 -5.05
N ALA A 168 27.79 0.15 -4.14
CA ALA A 168 27.93 -1.15 -3.50
C ALA A 168 27.74 -2.32 -4.48
N LYS A 169 26.88 -2.16 -5.50
CA LYS A 169 26.67 -3.15 -6.57
C LYS A 169 27.89 -3.29 -7.47
N ILE A 170 28.54 -2.18 -7.83
CA ILE A 170 29.80 -2.18 -8.61
C ILE A 170 31.04 -2.36 -7.73
N LYS A 171 30.86 -2.50 -6.41
CA LYS A 171 31.92 -2.77 -5.42
C LYS A 171 32.98 -1.66 -5.34
N SER A 172 32.55 -0.42 -5.55
CA SER A 172 33.41 0.75 -5.58
C SER A 172 33.45 1.45 -4.21
N SER A 173 34.54 1.23 -3.47
CA SER A 173 34.82 1.94 -2.20
C SER A 173 34.82 3.47 -2.31
N PRO A 174 35.53 4.12 -3.27
CA PRO A 174 35.60 5.57 -3.30
C PRO A 174 34.25 6.23 -3.60
N GLU A 175 33.43 5.60 -4.44
CA GLU A 175 32.07 6.09 -4.72
C GLU A 175 31.14 5.82 -3.54
N ALA A 176 31.24 4.65 -2.91
CA ALA A 176 30.44 4.31 -1.73
C ALA A 176 30.69 5.30 -0.58
N GLU A 177 31.94 5.66 -0.31
CA GLU A 177 32.29 6.65 0.72
C GLU A 177 31.78 8.05 0.39
N LYS A 178 31.90 8.47 -0.87
CA LYS A 178 31.35 9.75 -1.35
C LYS A 178 29.84 9.84 -1.14
N TYR A 179 29.09 8.83 -1.60
CA TYR A 179 27.64 8.81 -1.46
C TYR A 179 27.19 8.53 -0.03
N TYR A 180 28.01 7.86 0.78
CA TYR A 180 27.79 7.71 2.21
C TYR A 180 27.83 9.06 2.91
N ALA A 181 28.89 9.86 2.69
CA ALA A 181 28.98 11.20 3.26
C ALA A 181 27.80 12.10 2.84
N ALA A 182 27.40 12.03 1.56
CA ALA A 182 26.24 12.75 1.05
C ALA A 182 24.93 12.29 1.73
N THR A 183 24.75 10.97 1.89
CA THR A 183 23.60 10.36 2.59
C THR A 183 23.52 10.87 4.02
N ILE A 184 24.62 10.82 4.79
CA ILE A 184 24.66 11.29 6.18
C ILE A 184 24.33 12.77 6.28
N SER A 185 24.87 13.60 5.38
CA SER A 185 24.54 15.04 5.33
C SER A 185 23.04 15.26 5.14
N THR A 186 22.44 14.67 4.09
CA THR A 186 20.99 14.79 3.83
C THR A 186 20.11 14.17 4.92
N LEU A 187 20.59 13.12 5.58
CA LEU A 187 19.89 12.44 6.66
C LEU A 187 19.82 13.35 7.90
N ASN A 188 20.90 14.04 8.23
CA ASN A 188 20.92 15.03 9.30
C ASN A 188 19.98 16.20 9.01
N ASP A 189 19.93 16.69 7.76
CA ASP A 189 18.98 17.73 7.35
C ASP A 189 17.53 17.29 7.55
N VAL A 190 17.21 16.04 7.21
CA VAL A 190 15.86 15.46 7.43
C VAL A 190 15.57 15.33 8.91
N LEU A 191 16.51 14.80 9.72
CA LEU A 191 16.36 14.67 11.16
C LEU A 191 16.14 16.03 11.85
N ALA A 192 16.79 17.08 11.39
CA ALA A 192 16.61 18.45 11.89
C ALA A 192 15.21 19.04 11.60
N LYS A 193 14.46 18.48 10.65
CA LYS A 193 13.06 18.84 10.38
C LYS A 193 12.05 17.97 11.15
N LEU A 194 12.53 16.87 11.73
CA LEU A 194 11.73 15.91 12.51
C LEU A 194 11.76 16.20 14.02
N GLY A 195 12.86 16.76 14.53
CA GLY A 195 12.98 17.30 15.89
C GLY A 195 12.43 18.72 15.99
#